data_AF-A0A8T6LWL3-F1
#
_entry.id   AF-A0A8T6LWL3-F1
#
_cell.length_a   1.000
_cell.length_b   1.000
_cell.length_c   1.000
_cell.angle_alpha   90.00
_cell.angle_beta   90.00
_cell.angle_gamma   90.00
#
_symmetry.space_group_name_H-M   'P 1'
#
loop_
_entity.id
_entity.type
_entity.pdbx_description
1 polymer ?
#
loop_
_entity_poly.entity_id
_entity_poly.type
_entity_poly.pdbx_seq_one_letter_code
_entity_poly.pdbx_strand_id
1 'polypeptide(L)'
;MQLTILSTVVALLSAVSTFGIGRWKQLGFGKITVLILGPVVDAILAYLLLDWLTVSGLTLWAGAFAFGMISHVMMQALLVPERLVDWRLAKQNILRRRRQAALLMVGLIIASAIITSSMVVGDSLDATVRYEVEGAWGETDITISGFDLSVGQRVVLSESLANEMWDGIQENSQLAPFLDGQQQGLVASASVATANASLTGVAWMAMNSTIDAEEVWPKIGSKESGIRYAHLYESNLFSTQKHVAVNEVLADELDLTVGDSLDIGWYVTEEN
;
A
#
# COMPACT_ATOMS: atom_id res chain seq x y z
N MET A 1 -30.43 6.44 -0.86
CA MET A 1 -30.40 5.38 -1.90
C MET A 1 -29.53 4.19 -1.50
N GLN A 2 -28.32 4.40 -0.96
CA GLN A 2 -27.45 3.27 -0.58
C GLN A 2 -27.99 2.40 0.57
N LEU A 3 -28.56 3.02 1.62
CA LEU A 3 -29.17 2.30 2.74
C LEU A 3 -30.38 1.43 2.31
N THR A 4 -31.20 1.95 1.40
CA THR A 4 -32.38 1.21 0.88
C THR A 4 -31.93 0.01 0.05
N ILE A 5 -30.92 0.18 -0.80
CA ILE A 5 -30.33 -0.93 -1.58
C ILE A 5 -29.73 -1.98 -0.64
N LEU A 6 -28.94 -1.57 0.36
CA LEU A 6 -28.37 -2.46 1.36
C LEU A 6 -29.46 -3.31 2.04
N SER A 7 -30.51 -2.65 2.52
CA SER A 7 -31.62 -3.29 3.23
C SER A 7 -32.36 -4.30 2.33
N THR A 8 -32.60 -3.95 1.07
CA THR A 8 -33.25 -4.85 0.10
C THR A 8 -32.38 -6.06 -0.21
N VAL A 9 -31.07 -5.88 -0.41
CA VAL A 9 -30.13 -6.97 -0.70
C VAL A 9 -30.02 -7.93 0.49
N VAL A 10 -29.85 -7.41 1.71
CA VAL A 10 -29.78 -8.23 2.93
C VAL A 10 -31.11 -8.96 3.16
N ALA A 11 -32.25 -8.30 2.96
CA ALA A 11 -33.56 -8.93 3.08
C ALA A 11 -33.77 -10.06 2.07
N LEU A 12 -33.38 -9.85 0.81
CA LEU A 12 -33.52 -10.85 -0.25
C LEU A 12 -32.64 -12.07 0.03
N LEU A 13 -31.37 -11.87 0.38
CA LEU A 13 -30.45 -12.97 0.71
C LEU A 13 -30.89 -13.72 1.97
N SER A 14 -31.34 -13.01 3.00
CA SER A 14 -31.85 -13.62 4.24
C SER A 14 -33.14 -14.40 3.97
N ALA A 15 -34.02 -13.90 3.11
CA ALA A 15 -35.21 -14.63 2.68
C ALA A 15 -34.83 -15.90 1.92
N VAL A 16 -34.00 -15.81 0.88
CA VAL A 16 -33.54 -16.98 0.09
C VAL A 16 -32.86 -18.02 0.97
N SER A 17 -31.97 -17.59 1.87
CA SER A 17 -31.28 -18.49 2.80
C SER A 17 -32.24 -19.16 3.77
N THR A 18 -33.21 -18.41 4.31
CA THR A 18 -34.27 -19.00 5.10
C THR A 18 -35.04 -20.01 4.25
N PHE A 19 -35.37 -19.69 2.98
CA PHE A 19 -36.20 -20.50 2.05
C PHE A 19 -35.52 -21.82 1.71
N GLY A 20 -34.20 -21.80 1.57
CA GLY A 20 -33.35 -22.98 1.36
C GLY A 20 -33.34 -23.99 2.53
N ILE A 21 -33.79 -23.64 3.73
CA ILE A 21 -33.84 -24.56 4.89
C ILE A 21 -34.88 -25.69 4.67
N GLY A 22 -35.81 -25.56 3.71
CA GLY A 22 -36.68 -26.64 3.24
C GLY A 22 -37.75 -27.16 4.22
N ARG A 23 -37.71 -26.73 5.50
CA ARG A 23 -38.61 -27.18 6.58
C ARG A 23 -39.43 -26.06 7.22
N TRP A 24 -39.88 -25.14 6.37
CA TRP A 24 -40.60 -23.91 6.72
C TRP A 24 -41.84 -24.12 7.57
N LYS A 25 -42.53 -25.25 7.37
CA LYS A 25 -43.75 -25.60 8.08
C LYS A 25 -43.52 -25.92 9.58
N GLN A 26 -42.28 -26.19 10.00
CA GLN A 26 -41.94 -26.48 11.40
C GLN A 26 -41.51 -25.22 12.18
N LEU A 27 -41.19 -24.12 11.48
CA LEU A 27 -40.83 -22.85 12.09
C LEU A 27 -42.08 -21.98 12.21
N GLY A 28 -42.42 -21.56 13.44
CA GLY A 28 -43.53 -20.64 13.65
C GLY A 28 -43.30 -19.31 12.92
N PHE A 29 -44.38 -18.68 12.44
CA PHE A 29 -44.37 -17.43 11.67
C PHE A 29 -43.44 -16.36 12.27
N GLY A 30 -43.49 -16.16 13.60
CA GLY A 30 -42.62 -15.20 14.28
C GLY A 30 -41.12 -15.46 14.13
N LYS A 31 -40.67 -16.73 14.11
CA LYS A 31 -39.24 -17.05 13.92
C LYS A 31 -38.78 -16.76 12.50
N ILE A 32 -39.66 -17.00 11.51
CA ILE A 32 -39.39 -16.68 10.10
C ILE A 32 -39.28 -15.17 9.90
N THR A 33 -40.20 -14.41 10.49
CA THR A 33 -40.16 -12.94 10.45
C THR A 33 -38.87 -12.40 11.07
N VAL A 34 -38.45 -12.93 12.22
CA VAL A 34 -37.21 -12.51 12.89
C VAL A 34 -35.97 -12.87 12.05
N LEU A 35 -35.93 -14.05 11.42
CA LEU A 35 -34.80 -14.46 10.57
C LEU A 35 -34.61 -13.60 9.33
N ILE A 36 -35.68 -13.01 8.80
CA ILE A 36 -35.64 -12.16 7.61
C ILE A 36 -35.41 -10.69 7.98
N LEU A 37 -36.11 -10.17 9.00
CA LEU A 37 -36.04 -8.75 9.37
C LEU A 37 -34.90 -8.43 10.35
N GLY A 38 -34.51 -9.36 11.22
CA GLY A 38 -33.43 -9.16 12.19
C GLY A 38 -32.10 -8.73 11.55
N PRO A 39 -31.59 -9.47 10.55
CA PRO A 39 -30.35 -9.11 9.84
C PRO A 39 -30.40 -7.75 9.16
N VAL A 40 -31.58 -7.32 8.70
CA VAL A 40 -31.79 -6.02 8.06
C VAL A 40 -31.66 -4.91 9.08
N VAL A 41 -32.28 -5.08 10.25
CA VAL A 41 -32.15 -4.13 11.36
C VAL A 41 -30.70 -4.02 11.82
N ASP A 42 -30.01 -5.15 11.98
CA ASP A 42 -28.60 -5.16 12.40
C ASP A 42 -27.67 -4.53 11.36
N ALA A 43 -27.93 -4.74 10.06
CA ALA A 43 -27.19 -4.08 8.99
C ALA A 43 -27.40 -2.55 8.99
N ILE A 44 -28.63 -2.08 9.25
CA ILE A 44 -28.93 -0.65 9.36
C ILE A 44 -28.22 -0.04 10.58
N LEU A 45 -28.28 -0.71 11.73
CA LEU A 45 -27.59 -0.26 12.94
C LEU A 45 -26.07 -0.22 12.74
N ALA A 46 -25.50 -1.23 12.10
CA ALA A 46 -24.07 -1.26 11.76
C ALA A 46 -23.69 -0.15 10.79
N TYR A 47 -24.52 0.14 9.78
CA TYR A 47 -24.31 1.25 8.86
C TYR A 47 -24.26 2.59 9.61
N LEU A 48 -25.22 2.85 10.50
CA LEU A 48 -25.24 4.08 11.30
C LEU A 48 -24.03 4.20 12.22
N LEU A 49 -23.60 3.08 12.82
CA LEU A 49 -22.44 3.06 13.71
C LEU A 49 -21.13 3.31 12.94
N LEU A 50 -20.97 2.71 11.76
CA LEU A 50 -19.78 2.88 10.93
C LEU A 50 -19.72 4.29 10.30
N ASP A 51 -20.87 4.85 9.92
CA ASP A 51 -20.98 6.23 9.45
C ASP A 51 -20.63 7.21 10.59
N TRP A 52 -21.07 6.93 11.82
CA TRP A 52 -20.67 7.69 13.01
C TRP A 52 -19.16 7.61 13.29
N LEU A 53 -18.52 6.48 12.96
CA LEU A 53 -17.06 6.31 13.01
C LEU A 53 -16.33 6.90 11.79
N THR A 54 -17.01 7.72 10.98
CA THR A 54 -16.46 8.41 9.79
C THR A 54 -15.96 7.48 8.69
N VAL A 55 -16.39 6.21 8.68
CA VAL A 55 -16.11 5.27 7.58
C VAL A 55 -17.01 5.64 6.41
N SER A 56 -16.44 5.84 5.22
CA SER A 56 -17.18 6.31 4.04
C SER A 56 -16.99 5.43 2.81
N GLY A 57 -17.91 5.56 1.84
CA GLY A 57 -17.81 4.89 0.54
C GLY A 57 -18.11 3.40 0.57
N LEU A 58 -17.34 2.61 -0.20
CA LEU A 58 -17.58 1.17 -0.39
C LEU A 58 -17.35 0.37 0.91
N THR A 59 -16.41 0.80 1.75
CA THR A 59 -16.07 0.12 3.02
C THR A 59 -17.20 0.21 4.03
N LEU A 60 -17.89 1.36 4.10
CA LEU A 60 -19.09 1.55 4.90
C LEU A 60 -20.18 0.56 4.49
N TRP A 61 -20.45 0.47 3.18
CA TRP A 61 -21.48 -0.42 2.64
C TRP A 61 -21.13 -1.90 2.86
N ALA A 62 -19.90 -2.29 2.55
CA ALA A 62 -19.42 -3.66 2.71
C ALA A 62 -19.38 -4.09 4.18
N GLY A 63 -18.95 -3.21 5.09
CA GLY A 63 -18.95 -3.46 6.54
C GLY A 63 -20.36 -3.69 7.06
N ALA A 64 -21.30 -2.79 6.77
CA ALA A 64 -22.69 -2.93 7.18
C ALA A 64 -23.35 -4.20 6.62
N PHE A 65 -23.06 -4.54 5.36
CA PHE A 65 -23.51 -5.78 4.73
C PHE A 65 -22.98 -7.02 5.47
N ALA A 66 -21.68 -7.05 5.79
CA ALA A 66 -21.06 -8.16 6.51
C ALA A 66 -21.68 -8.36 7.89
N PHE A 67 -21.92 -7.28 8.66
CA PHE A 67 -22.62 -7.37 9.95
C PHE A 67 -24.02 -7.96 9.82
N GLY A 68 -24.79 -7.56 8.80
CA GLY A 68 -26.09 -8.16 8.51
C GLY A 68 -26.00 -9.66 8.23
N MET A 69 -25.07 -10.09 7.38
CA MET A 69 -24.90 -11.51 7.03
C MET A 69 -24.44 -12.34 8.23
N ILE A 70 -23.51 -11.82 9.05
CA ILE A 70 -23.05 -12.48 10.27
C ILE A 70 -24.22 -12.63 11.25
N SER A 71 -25.02 -11.57 11.43
CA SER A 71 -26.23 -11.62 12.25
C SER A 71 -27.19 -12.72 11.76
N HIS A 72 -27.43 -12.81 10.46
CA HIS A 72 -28.29 -13.84 9.89
C HIS A 72 -27.81 -15.26 10.23
N VAL A 73 -26.51 -15.54 10.03
CA VAL A 73 -25.92 -16.85 10.33
C VAL A 73 -26.04 -17.18 11.82
N MET A 74 -25.78 -16.22 12.70
CA MET A 74 -25.90 -16.39 14.15
C MET A 74 -27.35 -16.62 14.58
N MET A 75 -28.27 -15.86 14.01
CA MET A 75 -29.69 -15.96 14.31
C MET A 75 -30.29 -17.29 13.82
N GLN A 76 -29.83 -17.80 12.67
CA GLN A 76 -30.14 -19.16 12.20
C GLN A 76 -29.64 -20.22 13.19
N ALA A 77 -28.41 -20.09 13.69
CA ALA A 77 -27.85 -21.01 14.67
C ALA A 77 -28.65 -21.03 15.99
N LEU A 78 -29.26 -19.91 16.37
CA LEU A 78 -30.02 -19.77 17.61
C LEU A 78 -31.50 -20.15 17.48
N LEU A 79 -32.17 -19.80 16.39
CA LEU A 79 -33.63 -19.94 16.28
C LEU A 79 -34.07 -21.25 15.63
N VAL A 80 -33.21 -21.85 14.80
CA VAL A 80 -33.47 -23.13 14.13
C VAL A 80 -33.04 -24.26 15.07
N PRO A 81 -33.96 -25.10 15.57
CA PRO A 81 -33.65 -26.15 16.55
C PRO A 81 -32.55 -27.12 16.11
N GLU A 82 -32.43 -27.40 14.82
CA GLU A 82 -31.41 -28.32 14.28
C GLU A 82 -30.01 -27.69 14.33
N ARG A 83 -29.87 -26.43 13.89
CA ARG A 83 -28.59 -25.71 13.95
C ARG A 83 -28.17 -25.39 15.39
N LEU A 84 -29.13 -25.24 16.29
CA LEU A 84 -28.90 -25.16 17.73
C LEU A 84 -28.22 -26.42 18.28
N VAL A 85 -28.56 -27.60 17.75
CA VAL A 85 -27.92 -28.86 18.14
C VAL A 85 -26.48 -28.86 17.66
N ASP A 86 -26.22 -28.51 16.40
CA ASP A 86 -24.85 -28.42 15.87
C ASP A 86 -24.00 -27.41 16.65
N TRP A 87 -24.56 -26.25 17.00
CA TRP A 87 -23.90 -25.25 17.84
C TRP A 87 -23.60 -25.78 19.24
N ARG A 88 -24.56 -26.47 19.88
CA ARG A 88 -24.36 -27.10 21.19
C ARG A 88 -23.30 -28.19 21.12
N LEU A 89 -23.32 -29.02 20.09
CA LEU A 89 -22.31 -30.07 19.86
C LEU A 89 -20.93 -29.46 19.64
N ALA A 90 -20.80 -28.41 18.82
CA ALA A 90 -19.55 -27.68 18.61
C ALA A 90 -19.02 -27.07 19.92
N LYS A 91 -19.88 -26.36 20.67
CA LYS A 91 -19.54 -25.76 21.97
C LYS A 91 -19.11 -26.83 22.98
N GLN A 92 -19.86 -27.92 23.10
CA GLN A 92 -19.52 -29.03 23.98
C GLN A 92 -18.23 -29.72 23.56
N ASN A 93 -17.98 -29.86 22.25
CA ASN A 93 -16.74 -30.46 21.74
C ASN A 93 -15.51 -29.61 22.09
N ILE A 94 -15.59 -28.28 21.94
CA ILE A 94 -14.54 -27.34 22.37
C ILE A 94 -14.33 -27.43 23.89
N LEU A 95 -15.41 -27.42 24.68
CA LEU A 95 -15.35 -27.49 26.15
C LEU A 95 -14.84 -28.83 26.68
N ARG A 96 -15.06 -29.93 25.94
CA ARG A 96 -14.60 -31.27 26.30
C ARG A 96 -13.14 -31.51 25.90
N ARG A 97 -12.71 -30.98 24.75
CA ARG A 97 -11.35 -31.13 24.19
C ARG A 97 -10.51 -29.86 24.36
N ARG A 98 -10.52 -29.26 25.55
CA ARG A 98 -9.91 -27.93 25.82
C ARG A 98 -8.45 -27.81 25.37
N ARG A 99 -7.64 -28.85 25.57
CA ARG A 99 -6.23 -28.86 25.15
C ARG A 99 -6.07 -28.81 23.63
N GLN A 100 -6.85 -29.62 22.90
CA GLN A 100 -6.79 -29.65 21.44
C GLN A 100 -7.35 -28.35 20.84
N ALA A 101 -8.43 -27.81 21.40
CA ALA A 101 -8.99 -26.53 20.98
C ALA A 101 -8.01 -25.37 21.25
N ALA A 102 -7.34 -25.35 22.41
CA ALA A 102 -6.32 -24.34 22.71
C ALA A 102 -5.15 -24.42 21.74
N LEU A 103 -4.63 -25.62 21.44
CA LEU A 103 -3.55 -25.80 20.46
C LEU A 103 -3.95 -25.32 19.07
N LEU A 104 -5.18 -25.60 18.63
CA LEU A 104 -5.70 -25.13 17.35
C LEU A 104 -5.80 -23.60 17.30
N MET A 105 -6.35 -22.98 18.35
CA MET A 105 -6.45 -21.52 18.46
C MET A 105 -5.08 -20.85 18.47
N VAL A 106 -4.11 -21.42 19.21
CA VAL A 106 -2.72 -20.93 19.23
C VAL A 106 -2.11 -20.99 17.83
N GLY A 107 -2.26 -22.10 17.11
CA GLY A 107 -1.77 -22.21 15.73
C GLY A 107 -2.38 -21.16 14.80
N LEU A 108 -3.69 -20.93 14.91
CA LEU A 108 -4.39 -19.92 14.11
C LEU A 108 -3.89 -18.50 14.42
N ILE A 109 -3.70 -18.18 15.71
CA ILE A 109 -3.21 -16.86 16.15
C ILE A 109 -1.77 -16.64 15.69
N ILE A 110 -0.89 -17.64 15.84
CA ILE A 110 0.51 -17.54 15.41
C ILE A 110 0.58 -17.32 13.90
N ALA A 111 -0.17 -18.08 13.10
CA ALA A 111 -0.20 -17.91 11.66
C ALA A 111 -0.67 -16.50 11.26
N SER A 112 -1.76 -16.01 11.88
CA SER A 112 -2.25 -14.65 11.63
C SER A 112 -1.21 -13.60 12.03
N ALA A 113 -0.56 -13.74 13.19
CA ALA A 113 0.44 -12.81 13.67
C ALA A 113 1.68 -12.79 12.77
N ILE A 114 2.12 -13.94 12.23
CA ILE A 114 3.23 -14.02 11.28
C ILE A 114 2.90 -13.26 10.00
N ILE A 115 1.70 -13.49 9.43
CA ILE A 115 1.28 -12.81 8.20
C ILE A 115 1.21 -11.30 8.42
N THR A 116 0.56 -10.86 9.49
CA THR A 116 0.47 -9.42 9.81
C THR A 116 1.83 -8.82 10.14
N SER A 117 2.69 -9.53 10.88
CA SER A 117 4.06 -9.07 11.17
C SER A 117 4.88 -8.93 9.90
N SER A 118 4.75 -9.84 8.94
CA SER A 118 5.45 -9.75 7.66
C SER A 118 4.95 -8.57 6.83
N MET A 119 3.66 -8.27 6.87
CA MET A 119 3.08 -7.12 6.17
C MET A 119 3.56 -5.81 6.78
N VAL A 120 3.50 -5.67 8.11
CA VAL A 120 3.97 -4.47 8.83
C VAL A 120 5.48 -4.28 8.66
N VAL A 121 6.27 -5.36 8.70
CA VAL A 121 7.72 -5.29 8.44
C VAL A 121 7.98 -4.88 7.00
N GLY A 122 7.22 -5.40 6.04
CA GLY A 122 7.28 -4.97 4.63
C GLY A 122 7.05 -3.47 4.48
N ASP A 123 5.98 -2.95 5.08
CA ASP A 123 5.67 -1.51 5.05
C ASP A 123 6.76 -0.67 5.75
N SER A 124 7.34 -1.18 6.84
CA SER A 124 8.43 -0.49 7.55
C SER A 124 9.76 -0.48 6.80
N LEU A 125 10.09 -1.57 6.09
CA LEU A 125 11.26 -1.64 5.22
C LEU A 125 11.06 -0.76 4.00
N ASP A 126 9.89 -0.77 3.38
CA ASP A 126 9.57 0.12 2.26
C ASP A 126 9.67 1.60 2.68
N ALA A 127 9.14 1.95 3.86
CA ALA A 127 9.30 3.27 4.43
C ALA A 127 10.77 3.60 4.73
N THR A 128 11.56 2.67 5.26
CA THR A 128 12.98 2.91 5.57
C THR A 128 13.81 3.07 4.30
N VAL A 129 13.62 2.21 3.30
CA VAL A 129 14.26 2.34 1.98
C VAL A 129 13.87 3.66 1.35
N ARG A 130 12.60 4.05 1.44
CA ARG A 130 12.16 5.36 0.97
C ARG A 130 12.88 6.48 1.73
N TYR A 131 12.91 6.47 3.06
CA TYR A 131 13.63 7.48 3.85
C TYR A 131 15.14 7.52 3.59
N GLU A 132 15.77 6.38 3.30
CA GLU A 132 17.19 6.31 2.97
C GLU A 132 17.47 6.85 1.56
N VAL A 133 16.56 6.56 0.62
CA VAL A 133 16.57 7.15 -0.73
C VAL A 133 16.29 8.65 -0.68
N GLU A 134 15.36 9.10 0.17
CA GLU A 134 15.04 10.52 0.40
C GLU A 134 16.19 11.23 1.15
N GLY A 135 16.84 10.57 2.11
CA GLY A 135 18.00 11.08 2.86
C GLY A 135 19.28 11.16 2.02
N ALA A 136 19.38 10.36 0.96
CA ALA A 136 20.43 10.49 -0.04
C ALA A 136 20.29 11.76 -0.92
N TRP A 137 19.19 12.53 -0.81
CA TRP A 137 18.98 13.81 -1.50
C TRP A 137 19.67 15.02 -0.83
N GLY A 138 20.41 14.84 0.27
CA GLY A 138 21.03 15.95 1.00
C GLY A 138 20.00 16.79 1.79
N GLU A 139 20.35 18.03 2.16
CA GLU A 139 19.41 18.98 2.79
C GLU A 139 18.34 19.43 1.78
N THR A 140 17.34 18.58 1.55
CA THR A 140 16.13 18.92 0.77
C THR A 140 14.96 19.05 1.73
N ASP A 141 14.36 20.24 1.81
CA ASP A 141 13.24 20.50 2.73
C ASP A 141 11.92 19.88 2.24
N ILE A 142 11.68 19.94 0.93
CA ILE A 142 10.43 19.53 0.31
C ILE A 142 10.71 18.68 -0.92
N THR A 143 10.11 17.50 -0.96
CA THR A 143 10.11 16.67 -2.17
C THR A 143 8.69 16.35 -2.60
N ILE A 144 8.41 16.62 -3.87
CA ILE A 144 7.13 16.33 -4.49
C ILE A 144 7.30 15.09 -5.34
N SER A 145 6.59 14.02 -4.97
CA SER A 145 6.50 12.79 -5.76
C SER A 145 5.09 12.22 -5.65
N GLY A 146 4.69 11.43 -6.65
CA GLY A 146 3.38 10.79 -6.67
C GLY A 146 3.50 9.27 -6.80
N PHE A 147 2.58 8.55 -6.16
CA PHE A 147 2.43 7.11 -6.28
C PHE A 147 0.94 6.77 -6.37
N ASP A 148 0.54 6.11 -7.46
CA ASP A 148 -0.82 5.62 -7.63
C ASP A 148 -0.98 4.29 -6.91
N LEU A 149 -1.69 4.31 -5.78
CA LEU A 149 -1.98 3.12 -4.97
C LEU A 149 -2.88 2.10 -5.66
N SER A 150 -3.63 2.50 -6.70
CA SER A 150 -4.53 1.60 -7.41
C SER A 150 -3.81 0.72 -8.44
N VAL A 151 -2.75 1.25 -9.06
CA VAL A 151 -1.92 0.55 -10.06
C VAL A 151 -0.58 0.09 -9.46
N GLY A 152 -0.18 0.63 -8.31
CA GLY A 152 1.10 0.34 -7.67
C GLY A 152 2.29 0.96 -8.42
N GLN A 153 2.09 2.13 -9.05
CA GLN A 153 3.07 2.76 -9.93
C GLN A 153 3.38 4.20 -9.51
N ARG A 154 4.59 4.68 -9.81
CA ARG A 154 4.97 6.08 -9.61
C ARG A 154 4.27 6.96 -10.65
N VAL A 155 3.75 8.10 -10.21
CA VAL A 155 3.18 9.12 -11.10
C VAL A 155 4.33 9.90 -11.71
N VAL A 156 4.36 9.96 -13.04
CA VAL A 156 5.34 10.77 -13.77
C VAL A 156 4.89 12.23 -13.75
N LEU A 157 5.74 13.10 -13.22
CA LEU A 157 5.58 14.55 -13.32
C LEU A 157 6.27 15.02 -14.59
N SER A 158 5.54 15.73 -15.47
CA SER A 158 6.15 16.25 -16.69
C SER A 158 7.11 17.40 -16.36
N GLU A 159 8.19 17.52 -17.14
CA GLU A 159 9.15 18.63 -17.02
C GLU A 159 8.46 19.99 -17.19
N SER A 160 7.45 20.07 -18.06
CA SER A 160 6.65 21.29 -18.24
C SER A 160 5.91 21.71 -16.96
N LEU A 161 5.32 20.75 -16.24
CA LEU A 161 4.59 20.99 -15.00
C LEU A 161 5.56 21.42 -13.89
N ALA A 162 6.72 20.77 -13.82
CA ALA A 162 7.75 21.12 -12.85
C ALA A 162 8.28 22.55 -13.07
N ASN A 163 8.51 22.94 -14.34
CA ASN A 163 8.94 24.29 -14.69
C ASN A 163 7.85 25.34 -14.40
N GLU A 164 6.59 25.08 -14.77
CA GLU A 164 5.46 25.98 -14.47
C GLU A 164 5.29 26.18 -12.95
N MET A 165 5.45 25.11 -12.17
CA MET A 165 5.40 25.18 -10.71
C MET A 165 6.54 26.05 -10.15
N TRP A 166 7.76 25.88 -10.64
CA TRP A 166 8.90 26.68 -10.21
C TRP A 166 8.74 28.15 -10.58
N ASP A 167 8.31 28.45 -11.81
CA ASP A 167 8.06 29.82 -12.25
C ASP A 167 6.98 30.49 -11.37
N GLY A 168 5.89 29.77 -11.07
CA GLY A 168 4.84 30.26 -10.17
C GLY A 168 5.31 30.49 -8.73
N ILE A 169 6.26 29.69 -8.24
CA ILE A 169 6.90 29.89 -6.93
C ILE A 169 7.74 31.18 -6.94
N GLN A 170 8.54 31.37 -8.00
CA GLN A 170 9.42 32.54 -8.14
C GLN A 170 8.64 33.85 -8.31
N GLU A 171 7.46 33.81 -8.95
CA GLU A 171 6.55 34.95 -9.05
C GLU A 171 5.86 35.30 -7.72
N ASN A 172 5.79 34.35 -6.78
CA ASN A 172 5.16 34.55 -5.49
C ASN A 172 6.11 35.18 -4.47
N SER A 173 5.91 36.47 -4.19
CA SER A 173 6.67 37.25 -3.20
C SER A 173 6.73 36.67 -1.78
N GLN A 174 5.81 35.76 -1.41
CA GLN A 174 5.82 35.09 -0.11
C GLN A 174 6.66 33.80 -0.09
N LEU A 175 6.89 33.15 -1.23
CA LEU A 175 7.57 31.86 -1.30
C LEU A 175 9.01 31.99 -1.83
N ALA A 176 9.21 32.84 -2.84
CA ALA A 176 10.51 33.04 -3.47
C ALA A 176 11.67 33.35 -2.49
N PRO A 177 11.48 34.10 -1.38
CA PRO A 177 12.59 34.35 -0.45
C PRO A 177 12.99 33.17 0.43
N PHE A 178 12.19 32.10 0.48
CA PHE A 178 12.41 30.95 1.37
C PHE A 178 12.97 29.72 0.65
N LEU A 179 13.08 29.75 -0.68
CA LEU A 179 13.52 28.61 -1.48
C LEU A 179 14.82 28.98 -2.19
N ASP A 180 15.90 28.27 -1.86
CA ASP A 180 17.24 28.53 -2.41
C ASP A 180 17.42 27.98 -3.84
N GLY A 181 16.66 26.95 -4.20
CA GLY A 181 16.65 26.41 -5.55
C GLY A 181 15.74 25.20 -5.72
N GLN A 182 15.75 24.65 -6.94
CA GLN A 182 15.03 23.42 -7.27
C GLN A 182 15.97 22.37 -7.85
N GLN A 183 15.50 21.13 -7.88
CA GLN A 183 16.06 20.08 -8.70
C GLN A 183 14.92 19.22 -9.22
N GLN A 184 15.06 18.72 -10.45
CA GLN A 184 14.10 17.85 -11.10
C GLN A 184 14.83 16.60 -11.57
N GLY A 185 14.20 15.44 -11.48
CA GLY A 185 14.87 14.22 -11.91
C GLY A 185 14.03 12.96 -11.71
N LEU A 186 14.63 11.85 -12.12
CA LEU A 186 14.09 10.52 -11.94
C LEU A 186 14.84 9.84 -10.80
N VAL A 187 14.06 9.32 -9.85
CA VAL A 187 14.57 8.46 -8.77
C VAL A 187 13.85 7.13 -8.87
N ALA A 188 14.62 6.08 -9.13
CA ALA A 188 14.11 4.73 -9.33
C ALA A 188 14.94 3.71 -8.54
N SER A 189 14.38 2.53 -8.35
CA SER A 189 15.12 1.38 -7.86
C SER A 189 15.65 0.58 -9.05
N ALA A 190 16.95 0.31 -9.05
CA ALA A 190 17.63 -0.49 -10.07
C ALA A 190 18.20 -1.78 -9.47
N SER A 191 18.43 -2.76 -10.34
CA SER A 191 19.28 -3.91 -10.06
C SER A 191 20.62 -3.68 -10.73
N VAL A 192 21.71 -3.78 -9.96
CA VAL A 192 23.07 -3.63 -10.47
C VAL A 192 23.77 -4.98 -10.38
N ALA A 193 24.38 -5.40 -11.48
CA ALA A 193 25.11 -6.66 -11.55
C ALA A 193 26.52 -6.45 -12.10
N THR A 194 27.45 -7.20 -11.53
CA THR A 194 28.81 -7.39 -12.04
C THR A 194 29.00 -8.86 -12.40
N ALA A 195 30.18 -9.25 -12.87
CA ALA A 195 30.48 -10.65 -13.18
C ALA A 195 30.39 -11.57 -11.94
N ASN A 196 30.59 -11.02 -10.73
CA ASN A 196 30.76 -11.80 -9.51
C ASN A 196 29.63 -11.58 -8.48
N ALA A 197 28.95 -10.44 -8.51
CA ALA A 197 27.95 -10.05 -7.52
C ALA A 197 26.76 -9.33 -8.17
N SER A 198 25.60 -9.38 -7.52
CA SER A 198 24.40 -8.69 -7.99
C SER A 198 23.59 -8.19 -6.80
N LEU A 199 23.13 -6.95 -6.89
CA LEU A 199 22.29 -6.31 -5.90
C LEU A 199 21.01 -5.80 -6.53
N THR A 200 19.93 -5.90 -5.77
CA THR A 200 18.60 -5.40 -6.15
C THR A 200 18.16 -4.35 -5.15
N GLY A 201 17.38 -3.35 -5.59
CA GLY A 201 16.92 -2.29 -4.68
C GLY A 201 17.89 -1.11 -4.59
N VAL A 202 18.85 -1.01 -5.52
CA VAL A 202 19.83 0.07 -5.54
C VAL A 202 19.15 1.36 -5.98
N ALA A 203 19.30 2.43 -5.20
CA ALA A 203 18.79 3.74 -5.54
C ALA A 203 19.52 4.30 -6.78
N TRP A 204 18.80 4.52 -7.87
CA TRP A 204 19.31 5.21 -9.04
C TRP A 204 18.68 6.61 -9.14
N MET A 205 19.56 7.61 -9.18
CA MET A 205 19.21 9.01 -9.37
C MET A 205 19.71 9.54 -10.72
N ALA A 206 18.82 10.17 -11.47
CA ALA A 206 19.12 10.88 -12.71
C ALA A 206 18.49 12.28 -12.64
N MET A 207 19.29 13.27 -12.26
CA MET A 207 18.84 14.66 -12.09
C MET A 207 19.09 15.51 -13.33
N ASN A 208 18.35 16.61 -13.46
CA ASN A 208 18.43 17.53 -14.58
C ASN A 208 19.79 18.24 -14.59
N SER A 209 20.56 18.02 -15.66
CA SER A 209 21.91 18.56 -15.80
C SER A 209 21.93 20.08 -15.99
N THR A 210 20.89 20.67 -16.58
CA THR A 210 20.80 22.11 -16.78
C THR A 210 20.56 22.83 -15.46
N ILE A 211 19.67 22.30 -14.61
CA ILE A 211 19.41 22.85 -13.28
C ILE A 211 20.62 22.64 -12.35
N ASP A 212 21.26 21.46 -12.39
CA ASP A 212 22.47 21.18 -11.62
C ASP A 212 23.67 22.09 -12.00
N ALA A 213 23.71 22.56 -13.25
CA ALA A 213 24.72 23.50 -13.73
C ALA A 213 24.58 24.93 -13.17
N GLU A 214 23.46 25.26 -12.52
CA GLU A 214 23.30 26.53 -11.79
C GLU A 214 24.12 26.56 -10.48
N GLU A 215 24.71 25.42 -10.09
CA GLU A 215 25.60 25.27 -8.95
C GLU A 215 24.98 25.56 -7.57
N VAL A 216 23.64 25.59 -7.48
CA VAL A 216 22.92 25.76 -6.20
C VAL A 216 23.21 24.60 -5.24
N TRP A 217 23.25 23.37 -5.74
CA TRP A 217 23.47 22.16 -4.95
C TRP A 217 24.96 21.84 -4.78
N PRO A 218 25.36 21.27 -3.62
CA PRO A 218 26.73 20.83 -3.42
C PRO A 218 27.09 19.67 -4.36
N LYS A 219 28.39 19.52 -4.66
CA LYS A 219 28.90 18.38 -5.42
C LYS A 219 28.68 17.06 -4.67
N ILE A 220 28.44 15.99 -5.41
CA ILE A 220 28.28 14.62 -4.87
C ILE A 220 29.64 14.10 -4.39
N GLY A 221 29.68 13.55 -3.18
CA GLY A 221 30.87 12.98 -2.55
C GLY A 221 31.63 13.99 -1.70
N SER A 222 32.43 14.87 -2.32
CA SER A 222 33.23 15.87 -1.60
C SER A 222 33.03 17.29 -2.16
N LYS A 223 33.17 18.31 -1.31
CA LYS A 223 33.02 19.71 -1.73
C LYS A 223 34.11 20.14 -2.73
N GLU A 224 35.32 19.60 -2.60
CA GLU A 224 36.48 20.01 -3.41
C GLU A 224 36.60 19.17 -4.70
N SER A 225 36.50 17.84 -4.59
CA SER A 225 36.75 16.87 -5.67
C SER A 225 35.50 16.09 -6.10
N GLY A 226 34.31 16.51 -5.67
CA GLY A 226 33.05 15.84 -6.00
C GLY A 226 32.65 16.01 -7.46
N ILE A 227 31.64 15.22 -7.84
CA ILE A 227 31.07 15.20 -9.18
C ILE A 227 29.70 15.88 -9.21
N ARG A 228 29.29 16.30 -10.40
CA ARG A 228 27.99 16.91 -10.69
C ARG A 228 27.25 16.08 -11.73
N TYR A 229 25.92 16.14 -11.74
CA TYR A 229 25.11 15.52 -12.79
C TYR A 229 25.40 16.16 -14.14
N ALA A 230 25.71 17.47 -14.17
CA ALA A 230 26.17 18.15 -15.38
C ALA A 230 27.45 17.51 -15.98
N HIS A 231 28.44 17.16 -15.15
CA HIS A 231 29.67 16.50 -15.62
C HIS A 231 29.41 15.09 -16.16
N LEU A 232 28.50 14.33 -15.52
CA LEU A 232 28.09 13.02 -16.00
C LEU A 232 27.37 13.11 -17.34
N TYR A 233 26.51 14.13 -17.51
CA TYR A 233 25.83 14.39 -18.77
C TYR A 233 26.82 14.68 -19.90
N GLU A 234 27.78 15.57 -19.67
CA GLU A 234 28.83 15.90 -20.66
C GLU A 234 29.66 14.68 -21.04
N SER A 235 30.08 13.87 -20.06
CA SER A 235 30.84 12.63 -20.28
C SER A 235 30.06 11.59 -21.07
N ASN A 236 28.73 11.62 -20.99
CA ASN A 236 27.83 10.68 -21.64
C ASN A 236 27.27 11.15 -22.98
N LEU A 237 27.50 12.40 -23.36
CA LEU A 237 26.91 13.02 -24.56
C LEU A 237 27.38 12.33 -25.85
N PHE A 238 28.67 11.99 -25.92
CA PHE A 238 29.29 11.36 -27.10
C PHE A 238 29.83 9.96 -26.85
N SER A 239 29.64 9.42 -25.63
CA SER A 239 30.11 8.08 -25.30
C SER A 239 29.07 7.02 -25.67
N THR A 240 29.55 5.95 -26.30
CA THR A 240 28.76 4.73 -26.59
C THR A 240 28.50 3.93 -25.31
N GLN A 241 29.43 3.96 -24.36
CA GLN A 241 29.26 3.41 -23.01
C GLN A 241 28.87 4.53 -22.04
N LYS A 242 27.77 4.35 -21.31
CA LYS A 242 27.30 5.34 -20.34
C LYS A 242 28.08 5.17 -19.04
N HIS A 243 28.72 6.25 -18.62
CA HIS A 243 29.37 6.38 -17.34
C HIS A 243 28.32 6.65 -16.26
N VAL A 244 28.48 5.98 -15.13
CA VAL A 244 27.66 6.16 -13.93
C VAL A 244 28.56 6.46 -12.75
N ALA A 245 28.01 7.14 -11.76
CA ALA A 245 28.67 7.33 -10.49
C ALA A 245 28.08 6.38 -9.45
N VAL A 246 28.95 5.80 -8.65
CA VAL A 246 28.60 4.84 -7.61
C VAL A 246 29.22 5.33 -6.29
N ASN A 247 28.49 5.22 -5.19
CA ASN A 247 29.03 5.57 -3.87
C ASN A 247 30.00 4.48 -3.37
N GLU A 248 30.81 4.80 -2.37
CA GLU A 248 31.81 3.87 -1.83
C GLU A 248 31.16 2.59 -1.28
N VAL A 249 29.98 2.70 -0.66
CA VAL A 249 29.27 1.53 -0.09
C VAL A 249 28.91 0.51 -1.17
N LEU A 250 28.28 0.94 -2.26
CA LEU A 250 27.92 0.05 -3.36
C LEU A 250 29.16 -0.45 -4.10
N ALA A 251 30.22 0.37 -4.18
CA ALA A 251 31.48 -0.04 -4.77
C ALA A 251 32.15 -1.16 -3.95
N ASP A 252 32.20 -1.02 -2.62
CA ASP A 252 32.76 -2.03 -1.72
C ASP A 252 31.95 -3.34 -1.75
N GLU A 253 30.62 -3.24 -1.83
CA GLU A 253 29.74 -4.42 -1.84
C GLU A 253 29.82 -5.21 -3.16
N LEU A 254 30.09 -4.54 -4.27
CA LEU A 254 30.24 -5.15 -5.60
C LEU A 254 31.71 -5.34 -6.03
N ASP A 255 32.67 -4.99 -5.18
CA ASP A 255 34.12 -5.00 -5.44
C ASP A 255 34.48 -4.23 -6.72
N LEU A 256 33.95 -3.01 -6.85
CA LEU A 256 34.08 -2.15 -8.03
C LEU A 256 35.23 -1.15 -7.89
N THR A 257 35.95 -0.95 -8.99
CA THR A 257 36.95 0.11 -9.16
C THR A 257 36.60 1.03 -10.33
N VAL A 258 37.17 2.25 -10.33
CA VAL A 258 36.91 3.22 -11.40
C VAL A 258 37.39 2.67 -12.75
N GLY A 259 36.47 2.54 -13.70
CA GLY A 259 36.73 1.98 -15.03
C GLY A 259 36.13 0.59 -15.23
N ASP A 260 35.63 -0.06 -14.18
CA ASP A 260 34.94 -1.33 -14.29
C ASP A 260 33.58 -1.17 -14.98
N SER A 261 33.12 -2.27 -15.58
CA SER A 261 31.82 -2.35 -16.25
C SER A 261 30.80 -3.02 -15.34
N LEU A 262 29.58 -2.47 -15.33
CA LEU A 262 28.46 -2.99 -14.57
C LEU A 262 27.19 -2.95 -15.43
N ASP A 263 26.30 -3.90 -15.19
CA ASP A 263 25.00 -3.98 -15.84
C ASP A 263 23.93 -3.41 -14.92
N ILE A 264 23.14 -2.46 -15.44
CA ILE A 264 22.02 -1.85 -14.71
C ILE A 264 20.72 -2.29 -15.37
N GLY A 265 19.90 -2.99 -14.60
CA GLY A 265 18.51 -3.28 -14.94
C GLY A 265 17.58 -2.34 -14.18
N TRP A 266 16.60 -1.77 -14.86
CA TRP A 266 15.56 -0.97 -14.23
C TRP A 266 14.21 -1.27 -14.86
N TYR A 267 13.14 -1.03 -14.10
CA TYR A 267 11.80 -1.20 -14.60
C TYR A 267 11.33 0.09 -15.27
N VAL A 268 11.00 0.02 -16.56
CA VAL A 268 10.31 1.10 -17.28
C VAL A 268 8.84 0.74 -17.33
N THR A 269 8.01 1.69 -16.92
CA THR A 269 6.56 1.57 -17.06
C THR A 269 6.18 2.41 -18.27
N GLU A 270 5.93 1.77 -19.41
CA GLU A 270 5.35 2.46 -20.57
C GLU A 270 3.83 2.45 -20.40
N GLU A 271 3.21 3.64 -20.39
CA GLU A 271 1.77 3.77 -20.59
C GLU A 271 1.46 3.35 -22.05
N ASN A 272 0.57 2.38 -22.22
CA ASN A 272 -0.07 2.09 -23.52
C ASN A 272 -1.14 3.13 -23.82
#